data_AF-A0A379YYX6-F1
#
_entry.id   AF-A0A379YYX6-F1
#
_cell.length_a   1.000
_cell.length_b   1.000
_cell.length_c   1.000
_cell.angle_alpha   90.00
_cell.angle_beta   90.00
_cell.angle_gamma   90.00
#
_symmetry.space_group_name_H-M   'P 1'
#
loop_
_entity.id
_entity.type
_entity.pdbx_description
1 polymer ?
#
loop_
_entity_poly.entity_id
_entity_poly.type
_entity_poly.pdbx_seq_one_letter_code
_entity_poly.pdbx_strand_id
1 'polypeptide(L)' 'MFCVAAGFPFNVSCDNLNGDCEPDRIAFQRKVRDRVLTLLEQGIPTRPARFIQALQSFYNTPPLAAEHFPYPEDLN' A
#
# COMPACT_ATOMS: atom_id res chain seq x y z
N MET A 1 2.20 1.57 -0.98
CA MET A 1 3.05 2.17 -2.04
C MET A 1 4.51 2.28 -1.62
N PHE A 2 4.86 2.90 -0.49
CA PHE A 2 6.26 3.04 -0.06
C PHE A 2 6.97 1.71 0.19
N CYS A 3 6.33 0.76 0.87
CA CYS A 3 6.90 -0.59 1.07
C CYS A 3 7.23 -1.24 -0.29
N VAL A 4 6.31 -1.22 -1.25
CA VAL A 4 6.52 -1.74 -2.61
C VAL A 4 7.66 -0.99 -3.33
N ALA A 5 7.68 0.34 -3.27
CA ALA A 5 8.73 1.17 -3.86
C ALA A 5 10.13 0.88 -3.27
N ALA A 6 10.18 0.36 -2.05
CA ALA A 6 11.40 0.00 -1.35
C ALA A 6 11.67 -1.53 -1.34
N GLY A 7 10.80 -2.34 -1.95
CA GLY A 7 10.93 -3.80 -1.96
C GLY A 7 10.64 -4.49 -0.62
N PHE A 8 9.90 -3.85 0.28
CA PHE A 8 9.51 -4.41 1.58
C PHE A 8 8.07 -4.93 1.61
N PRO A 9 7.78 -5.97 2.41
CA PRO A 9 6.41 -6.43 2.63
C PRO A 9 5.59 -5.37 3.37
N PHE A 10 4.33 -5.19 2.95
CA PHE A 10 3.38 -4.31 3.60
C PHE A 10 2.46 -5.12 4.52
N ASN A 11 2.30 -4.67 5.77
CA ASN A 11 1.36 -5.23 6.72
C ASN A 11 0.49 -4.11 7.29
N VAL A 12 -0.81 -4.37 7.45
CA VAL A 12 -1.68 -3.52 8.25
C VAL A 12 -1.55 -3.94 9.70
N SER A 13 -1.22 -2.99 10.58
CA SER A 13 -1.35 -3.13 12.02
C SER A 13 -2.63 -2.43 12.47
N CYS A 14 -3.42 -3.10 13.32
CA CYS A 14 -4.63 -2.54 13.95
C CYS A 14 -4.36 -2.09 15.39
N ASP A 15 -3.09 -2.05 15.79
CA ASP A 15 -2.59 -1.76 17.15
C ASP A 15 -2.86 -0.33 17.64
N ASN A 16 -3.16 0.60 16.73
CA ASN A 16 -3.41 2.00 17.04
C ASN A 16 -4.91 2.36 17.16
N LEU A 17 -5.81 1.38 17.03
CA LEU A 17 -7.25 1.55 17.22
C LEU A 17 -7.60 1.14 18.65
N ASN A 18 -7.55 2.06 19.60
CA ASN A 18 -8.12 1.85 20.94
C ASN A 18 -9.65 1.72 20.82
N GLY A 19 -10.16 0.49 20.79
CA GLY A 19 -11.59 0.18 20.79
C GLY A 19 -11.85 -1.32 20.99
N ASP A 20 -12.97 -1.68 21.62
CA ASP A 20 -13.34 -3.05 22.01
C ASP A 20 -13.68 -4.01 20.84
N CYS A 21 -13.33 -3.66 19.59
CA CYS A 21 -13.61 -4.46 18.42
C CYS A 21 -12.34 -4.71 17.60
N GLU A 22 -12.06 -5.99 17.32
CA GLU A 22 -11.05 -6.39 16.33
C GLU A 22 -11.51 -5.91 14.94
N PRO A 23 -10.81 -4.95 14.32
CA PRO A 23 -11.19 -4.45 13.00
C PRO A 23 -11.04 -5.56 11.97
N ASP A 24 -11.97 -5.65 11.02
CA ASP A 24 -11.82 -6.52 9.85
C ASP A 24 -10.61 -6.06 9.02
N ARG A 25 -9.48 -6.69 9.30
CA ARG A 25 -8.18 -6.39 8.70
C ARG A 25 -8.19 -6.62 7.20
N ILE A 26 -8.93 -7.61 6.71
CA ILE A 26 -9.02 -7.95 5.29
C ILE A 26 -9.87 -6.89 4.57
N ALA A 27 -11.03 -6.52 5.12
CA ALA A 27 -11.83 -5.44 4.57
C ALA A 27 -11.08 -4.10 4.54
N PHE A 28 -10.28 -3.80 5.57
CA PHE A 28 -9.45 -2.61 5.58
C PHE A 28 -8.34 -2.67 4.53
N GLN A 29 -7.64 -3.80 4.41
CA GLN A 29 -6.62 -3.99 3.36
C GLN A 29 -7.20 -3.82 1.95
N ARG A 30 -8.42 -4.30 1.70
CA ARG A 30 -9.13 -4.12 0.43
C ARG A 30 -9.37 -2.64 0.13
N LYS A 31 -9.88 -1.87 1.10
CA LYS A 31 -10.07 -0.41 0.97
C LYS A 31 -8.75 0.32 0.70
N VAL A 32 -7.67 -0.07 1.39
CA VAL A 32 -6.33 0.49 1.16
C VAL A 32 -5.87 0.22 -0.27
N ARG A 33 -6.05 -1.01 -0.76
CA ARG A 33 -5.70 -1.38 -2.15
C ARG A 33 -6.47 -0.55 -3.17
N ASP A 34 -7.79 -0.42 -3.02
CA ASP A 34 -8.61 0.35 -3.96
C ASP A 34 -8.17 1.81 -4.03
N ARG A 35 -7.80 2.38 -2.87
CA ARG A 35 -7.23 3.73 -2.83
C ARG A 35 -5.89 3.83 -3.56
N VAL A 36 -5.03 2.81 -3.44
CA VAL A 36 -3.76 2.77 -4.17
C VAL A 36 -3.99 2.71 -5.68
N LEU A 37 -4.90 1.86 -6.16
CA LEU A 37 -5.21 1.76 -7.60
C LEU A 37 -5.75 3.09 -8.14
N THR A 38 -6.66 3.71 -7.40
CA THR A 38 -7.18 5.05 -7.74
C THR A 38 -6.05 6.08 -7.86
N LEU A 39 -5.05 6.05 -6.97
CA LEU A 39 -3.91 6.96 -7.01
C LEU A 39 -2.96 6.67 -8.18
N LEU A 40 -2.83 5.40 -8.59
CA LEU A 40 -2.05 5.04 -9.78
C LEU A 40 -2.72 5.54 -11.06
N GLU A 41 -4.05 5.48 -11.13
CA GLU A 41 -4.83 5.95 -12.28
C GLU A 41 -4.93 7.48 -12.35
N GLN A 42 -5.25 8.13 -11.22
CA GLN A 42 -5.51 9.57 -11.16
C GLN A 42 -4.25 10.42 -10.96
N GLY A 43 -3.13 9.77 -10.63
CA GLY A 43 -1.87 10.41 -10.32
C GLY A 43 -1.61 10.53 -8.82
N ILE A 44 -0.34 10.34 -8.46
CA ILE A 44 0.14 10.39 -7.08
C ILE A 44 0.47 11.86 -6.74
N PRO A 45 0.02 12.39 -5.60
CA PRO A 45 0.39 13.74 -5.18
C PRO A 45 1.90 13.97 -5.13
N THR A 46 2.34 15.21 -5.35
CA THR A 46 3.77 15.56 -5.54
C THR A 46 4.68 15.06 -4.41
N ARG A 47 4.25 15.20 -3.14
CA ARG A 47 5.05 14.79 -1.98
C ARG A 47 5.29 13.27 -1.94
N PRO A 48 4.26 12.40 -1.95
CA PRO A 48 4.46 10.95 -2.00
C PRO A 48 5.14 10.49 -3.30
N ALA A 49 4.88 11.12 -4.44
CA ALA A 49 5.56 10.80 -5.70
C ALA A 49 7.08 11.00 -5.60
N ARG A 50 7.52 12.14 -5.05
CA ARG A 50 8.95 12.42 -4.80
C ARG A 50 9.59 11.38 -3.90
N PHE A 51 8.88 10.94 -2.85
CA PHE A 51 9.41 9.92 -1.94
C PHE A 51 9.47 8.53 -2.60
N ILE A 52 8.46 8.15 -3.36
CA ILE A 52 8.45 6.90 -4.14
C ILE A 52 9.64 6.86 -5.10
N GLN A 53 9.87 7.94 -5.85
CA GLN A 53 11.00 8.02 -6.78
C GLN A 53 12.35 7.87 -6.06
N ALA A 54 12.51 8.49 -4.88
CA ALA A 54 13.72 8.37 -4.08
C ALA A 54 13.94 6.93 -3.60
N LEU A 55 12.88 6.26 -3.13
CA LEU A 55 12.93 4.84 -2.72
C LEU A 55 13.28 3.93 -3.90
N GLN A 56 12.62 4.10 -5.06
CA GLN A 56 12.89 3.30 -6.25
C GLN A 56 14.32 3.45 -6.74
N SER A 57 14.85 4.68 -6.69
CA SER A 57 16.24 4.97 -7.08
C SER A 57 17.24 4.36 -6.09
N PHE A 58 16.94 4.39 -4.79
CA PHE A 58 17.82 3.84 -3.75
C PHE A 58 17.82 2.31 -3.73
N TYR A 59 16.65 1.69 -3.83
CA TYR A 59 16.47 0.24 -3.74
C TYR A 59 16.48 -0.47 -5.11
N ASN A 60 16.64 0.29 -6.21
CA ASN A 60 16.64 -0.21 -7.58
C ASN A 60 15.40 -1.08 -7.91
N THR A 61 14.21 -0.57 -7.60
CA THR A 61 12.94 -1.26 -7.84
C THR A 61 12.22 -0.68 -9.07
N PRO A 62 11.38 -1.48 -9.76
CA PRO A 62 10.69 -1.01 -10.95
C PRO A 62 9.62 0.06 -10.65
N PRO A 63 9.13 0.77 -11.68
CA PRO A 63 7.93 1.61 -11.58
C PRO A 63 6.77 0.88 -10.92
N LEU A 64 5.95 1.59 -10.13
CA LEU A 64 4.79 0.99 -9.49
C LEU A 64 3.74 0.61 -10.55
N ALA A 65 3.23 -0.62 -10.47
CA ALA A 65 2.16 -1.14 -11.31
C ALA A 65 1.08 -1.78 -10.42
N ALA A 66 -0.15 -1.88 -10.94
CA ALA A 66 -1.29 -2.44 -10.21
C ALA A 66 -1.05 -3.88 -9.73
N GLU A 67 -0.28 -4.66 -10.50
CA GLU A 67 0.12 -6.03 -10.18
C GLU A 67 0.96 -6.15 -8.90
N HIS A 68 1.66 -5.09 -8.49
CA HIS A 68 2.40 -5.06 -7.23
C HIS A 68 1.50 -4.91 -5.99
N PHE A 69 0.19 -4.74 -6.19
CA PHE A 69 -0.81 -4.59 -5.13
C PHE A 69 -1.88 -5.68 -5.30
N PRO A 70 -1.56 -6.95 -4.98
CA PRO A 70 -2.51 -8.06 -5.12
C PRO A 70 -3.74 -7.86 -4.23
N TYR A 71 -4.88 -8.40 -4.66
CA TYR A 71 -6.09 -8.37 -3.86
C TYR A 71 -5.90 -9.23 -2.60
N PRO A 72 -6.27 -8.74 -1.40
CA PRO A 72 -6.22 -9.54 -0.19
C PRO A 72 -7.24 -10.69 -0.29
N GLU A 73 -6.73 -11.92 -0.44
CA GLU A 73 -7.52 -13.13 -0.34
C GLU A 73 -8.11 -13.26 1.06
N ASP A 74 -9.27 -13.89 1.17
CA ASP A 74 -9.83 -14.26 2.46
C ASP A 74 -8.86 -15.22 3.17
N LEU A 75 -8.79 -15.16 4.50
CA LEU A 75 -8.07 -16.17 5.27
C LEU A 75 -8.87 -17.47 5.17
N ASN A 76 -8.38 -18.44 4.38
CA ASN A 76 -8.89 -19.81 4.34
C ASN A 76 -8.62 -20.55 5.65
#